data_AF-A0A8I3WLT1-F1
#
_entry.id   AF-A0A8I3WLT1-F1
#
_cell.length_a   1.000
_cell.length_b   1.000
_cell.length_c   1.000
_cell.angle_alpha   90.00
_cell.angle_beta   90.00
_cell.angle_gamma   90.00
#
_symmetry.space_group_name_H-M   'P 1'
#
loop_
_entity.id
_entity.type
_entity.pdbx_description
1 polymer ?
#
loop_
_entity_poly.entity_id
_entity_poly.type
_entity_poly.pdbx_seq_one_letter_code
_entity_poly.pdbx_strand_id
1 'polypeptide(L)'
;MMVALQGASALLVLFLAAFLPPPQCAQDPAMVHYIYQRFQVLEQGLEKCTQATRAYIQEFQEFSKNLSVMLGRCQTHTSEYKSAVSNLALRVERAQREIDYIQYLREADECIESEDKTLAEKLLQEAEEEKRIRTLLNASCDNMLMGIKSLKIVKKMVDTHGSWMKDAVDNSPKVYLLIGSRNNTVWEFANIRAFTEDNTKPAPRKLILTLSWQGTGQVIYKGFLFFHNQATSNEIIKYNLQKRTVEDRMLLPGGVGRALVYQHSPSTYIDLAVDEHGLWAIHSGPGTHSHLVLTKIEPGTLGVEHSWDTPCRSQDAEASFLLCGVLYVVYSSGGQGPHCITCVYDPLGTISEDNLPNLFFPKRPKSHSMIHYNPRDKQLYAWNEGNQIIYKLQTKRKLPLK
;
A
#
# COMPACT_ATOMS: atom_id res chain seq x y z
N MET A 1 100.74 24.79 -15.16
CA MET A 1 101.35 23.91 -16.18
C MET A 1 100.56 24.12 -17.46
N MET A 2 100.99 25.03 -18.33
CA MET A 2 102.00 24.78 -19.38
C MET A 2 101.65 23.59 -20.28
N VAL A 3 101.72 23.65 -21.60
CA VAL A 3 101.84 24.72 -22.61
C VAL A 3 101.62 23.96 -23.94
N ALA A 4 101.21 24.69 -24.96
CA ALA A 4 101.23 24.35 -26.39
C ALA A 4 102.03 23.09 -26.82
N LEU A 5 101.42 22.28 -27.68
CA LEU A 5 102.02 21.95 -28.97
C LEU A 5 100.92 21.74 -30.01
N GLN A 6 100.77 22.77 -30.84
CA GLN A 6 100.04 22.73 -32.10
C GLN A 6 100.63 21.66 -33.03
N GLY A 7 99.77 21.19 -33.93
CA GLY A 7 100.12 21.25 -35.36
C GLY A 7 101.20 20.27 -35.82
N ALA A 8 100.85 18.99 -35.90
CA ALA A 8 101.57 18.07 -36.80
C ALA A 8 100.71 16.91 -37.31
N SER A 9 99.66 16.48 -36.60
CA SER A 9 98.90 15.29 -37.00
C SER A 9 97.78 15.58 -38.02
N ALA A 10 97.18 16.77 -38.01
CA ALA A 10 96.10 17.11 -38.94
C ALA A 10 96.57 17.25 -40.41
N LEU A 11 97.82 17.67 -40.64
CA LEU A 11 98.40 17.77 -41.99
C LEU A 11 98.73 16.39 -42.59
N LEU A 12 99.03 15.40 -41.76
CA LEU A 12 99.40 14.05 -42.23
C LEU A 12 98.16 13.25 -42.68
N VAL A 13 97.01 13.47 -42.04
CA VAL A 13 95.73 12.88 -42.45
C VAL A 13 95.18 13.56 -43.72
N LEU A 14 95.41 14.87 -43.87
CA LEU A 14 95.05 15.62 -45.09
C LEU A 14 95.90 15.21 -46.31
N PHE A 15 97.18 14.84 -46.12
CA PHE A 15 98.04 14.41 -47.23
C PHE A 15 97.77 12.98 -47.71
N LEU A 16 97.34 12.07 -46.83
CA LEU A 16 97.01 10.69 -47.20
C LEU A 16 95.67 10.58 -47.95
N ALA A 17 94.78 11.56 -47.80
CA ALA A 17 93.53 11.65 -48.57
C ALA A 17 93.74 12.10 -50.03
N ALA A 18 94.92 12.67 -50.38
CA ALA A 18 95.19 13.21 -51.71
C ALA A 18 95.63 12.16 -52.76
N PHE A 19 95.90 10.90 -52.36
CA PHE A 19 96.42 9.86 -53.24
C PHE A 19 95.57 8.58 -53.33
N LEU A 20 94.35 8.58 -52.79
CA LEU A 20 93.39 7.50 -53.03
C LEU A 20 92.50 7.84 -54.25
N PRO A 21 92.35 6.94 -55.23
CA PRO A 21 91.40 7.15 -56.32
C PRO A 21 90.00 7.38 -55.73
N PRO A 22 89.16 8.24 -56.34
CA PRO A 22 87.84 8.53 -55.79
C PRO A 22 87.08 7.21 -55.65
N PRO A 23 86.50 6.91 -54.47
CA PRO A 23 85.65 5.74 -54.37
C PRO A 23 84.48 5.98 -55.32
N GLN A 24 84.42 5.20 -56.39
CA GLN A 24 83.23 5.02 -57.20
C GLN A 24 82.22 4.23 -56.36
N CYS A 25 81.70 4.83 -55.29
CA CYS A 25 80.35 4.52 -54.87
C CYS A 25 79.45 5.32 -55.80
N ALA A 26 78.97 4.65 -56.86
CA ALA A 26 77.75 5.06 -57.52
C ALA A 26 76.62 5.00 -56.48
N GLN A 27 76.45 6.07 -55.71
CA GLN A 27 75.22 6.28 -54.96
C GLN A 27 74.17 6.67 -55.99
N ASP A 28 73.27 5.73 -56.29
CA ASP A 28 72.15 5.98 -57.18
C ASP A 28 71.40 7.25 -56.73
N PRO A 29 71.36 8.33 -57.53
CA PRO A 29 70.70 9.59 -57.17
C PRO A 29 69.24 9.38 -56.77
N ALA A 30 68.58 8.36 -57.36
CA ALA A 30 67.21 8.01 -57.01
C ALA A 30 67.10 7.44 -55.59
N MET A 31 68.07 6.64 -55.15
CA MET A 31 68.10 6.06 -53.81
C MET A 31 68.38 7.11 -52.74
N VAL A 32 69.28 8.07 -53.01
CA VAL A 32 69.56 9.18 -52.08
C VAL A 32 68.33 10.09 -51.94
N HIS A 33 67.66 10.41 -53.04
CA HIS A 33 66.42 11.19 -53.02
C HIS A 33 65.28 10.46 -52.28
N TYR A 34 65.16 9.15 -52.47
CA TYR A 34 64.18 8.31 -51.77
C TYR A 34 64.42 8.32 -50.25
N ILE A 35 65.68 8.18 -49.82
CA ILE A 35 66.05 8.22 -48.40
C ILE A 35 65.72 9.60 -47.81
N TYR A 36 66.05 10.69 -48.51
CA TYR A 36 65.74 12.04 -48.06
C TYR A 36 64.23 12.28 -47.89
N GLN A 37 63.40 11.85 -48.86
CA GLN A 37 61.94 11.92 -48.74
C GLN A 37 61.41 11.10 -47.55
N ARG A 38 61.94 9.89 -47.31
CA ARG A 38 61.56 9.07 -46.16
C ARG A 38 61.94 9.71 -44.84
N PHE A 39 63.12 10.32 -44.74
CA PHE A 39 63.54 11.08 -43.56
C PHE A 39 62.60 12.26 -43.29
N GLN A 40 62.19 13.00 -44.32
CA GLN A 40 61.29 14.14 -44.17
C GLN A 40 59.91 13.73 -43.63
N VAL A 41 59.36 12.60 -44.08
CA VAL A 41 58.10 12.04 -43.56
C VAL A 41 58.26 11.58 -42.11
N LEU A 42 59.40 10.98 -41.77
CA LEU A 42 59.73 10.56 -40.40
C LEU A 42 59.86 11.75 -39.45
N GLU A 43 60.50 12.83 -39.91
CA GLU A 43 60.68 14.08 -39.15
C GLU A 43 59.32 14.76 -38.89
N GLN A 44 58.47 14.90 -39.91
CA GLN A 44 57.10 15.41 -39.74
C GLN A 44 56.25 14.50 -38.83
N GLY A 45 56.42 13.19 -38.93
CA GLY A 45 55.75 12.22 -38.04
C GLY A 45 56.20 12.38 -36.59
N LEU A 46 57.50 12.59 -36.36
CA LEU A 46 58.09 12.81 -35.05
C LEU A 46 57.61 14.12 -34.44
N GLU A 47 57.54 15.21 -35.23
CA GLU A 47 57.00 16.49 -34.78
C GLU A 47 55.54 16.38 -34.34
N LYS A 48 54.68 15.73 -35.15
CA LYS A 48 53.27 15.48 -34.79
C LYS A 48 53.14 14.63 -33.53
N CYS A 49 53.95 13.57 -33.40
CA CYS A 49 53.96 12.73 -32.20
C CYS A 49 54.35 13.54 -30.96
N THR A 50 55.40 14.35 -31.08
CA THR A 50 55.87 15.21 -29.99
C THR A 50 54.81 16.25 -29.59
N GLN A 51 54.10 16.83 -30.56
CA GLN A 51 53.01 17.77 -30.28
C GLN A 51 51.82 17.08 -29.60
N ALA A 52 51.43 15.89 -30.04
CA ALA A 52 50.36 15.11 -29.41
C ALA A 52 50.73 14.69 -27.98
N THR A 53 51.98 14.28 -27.75
CA THR A 53 52.47 13.96 -26.39
C THR A 53 52.43 15.19 -25.49
N ARG A 54 52.81 16.38 -25.98
CA ARG A 54 52.73 17.62 -25.20
C ARG A 54 51.28 17.99 -24.85
N ALA A 55 50.35 17.87 -25.79
CA ALA A 55 48.93 18.12 -25.55
C ALA A 55 48.37 17.16 -24.48
N TYR A 56 48.68 15.86 -24.60
CA TYR A 56 48.27 14.86 -23.61
C TYR A 56 48.82 15.15 -22.20
N ILE A 57 50.09 15.56 -22.11
CA ILE A 57 50.69 15.93 -20.82
C ILE A 57 49.97 17.14 -20.20
N GLN A 58 49.60 18.13 -21.00
CA GLN A 58 48.86 19.30 -20.53
C GLN A 58 47.46 18.93 -20.02
N GLU A 59 46.72 18.12 -20.78
CA GLU A 59 45.40 17.62 -20.36
C GLU A 59 45.49 16.80 -19.06
N PHE A 60 46.51 15.95 -18.93
CA PHE A 60 46.72 15.16 -17.72
C PHE A 60 47.05 16.03 -16.51
N GLN A 61 47.86 17.09 -16.69
CA GLN A 61 48.15 18.05 -15.63
C GLN A 61 46.89 18.81 -15.20
N GLU A 62 46.04 19.21 -16.15
CA GLU A 62 44.78 19.88 -15.85
C GLU A 62 43.80 18.95 -15.12
N PHE A 63 43.69 17.69 -15.56
CA PHE A 63 42.92 16.67 -14.88
C PHE A 63 43.42 16.44 -13.44
N SER A 64 44.73 16.31 -13.24
CA SER A 64 45.34 16.13 -11.91
C SER A 64 45.06 17.32 -10.97
N LYS A 65 45.10 18.55 -11.50
CA LYS A 65 44.75 19.76 -10.76
C LYS A 65 43.28 19.76 -10.35
N ASN A 66 42.38 19.41 -11.26
CA ASN A 66 40.95 19.32 -10.98
C ASN A 66 40.62 18.23 -9.94
N LEU A 67 41.28 17.07 -10.04
CA LEU A 67 41.13 15.98 -9.06
C LEU A 67 41.59 16.43 -7.66
N SER A 68 42.70 17.16 -7.58
CA SER A 68 43.23 17.67 -6.32
C SER A 68 42.26 18.68 -5.66
N VAL A 69 41.65 19.55 -6.46
CA VAL A 69 40.63 20.50 -5.98
C VAL A 69 39.38 19.77 -5.49
N MET A 70 38.89 18.77 -6.24
CA MET A 70 37.73 17.96 -5.81
C MET A 70 38.03 17.18 -4.53
N LEU A 71 39.23 16.61 -4.40
CA LEU A 71 39.63 15.90 -3.19
C LEU A 71 39.67 16.84 -1.98
N GLY A 72 40.22 18.05 -2.15
CA GLY A 72 40.20 19.09 -1.11
C GLY A 72 38.78 19.45 -0.69
N ARG A 73 37.87 19.66 -1.64
CA ARG A 73 36.44 19.94 -1.35
C ARG A 73 35.76 18.79 -0.59
N CYS A 74 36.03 17.55 -0.99
CA CYS A 74 35.49 16.35 -0.35
C CYS A 74 35.98 16.21 1.11
N GLN A 75 37.26 16.53 1.36
CA GLN A 75 37.82 16.55 2.71
C GLN A 75 37.15 17.61 3.60
N THR A 76 36.93 18.83 3.09
CA THR A 76 36.18 19.86 3.82
C THR A 76 34.76 19.41 4.16
N HIS A 77 33.99 18.89 3.21
CA HIS A 77 32.64 18.40 3.49
C HIS A 77 32.62 17.24 4.48
N THR A 78 33.60 16.33 4.40
CA THR A 78 33.74 15.25 5.38
C THR A 78 33.99 15.81 6.79
N SER A 79 34.80 16.85 6.92
CA SER A 79 35.07 17.51 8.20
C SER A 79 33.84 18.24 8.76
N GLU A 80 33.09 18.95 7.90
CA GLU A 80 31.84 19.63 8.25
C GLU A 80 30.78 18.62 8.72
N TYR A 81 30.62 17.52 7.97
CA TYR A 81 29.68 16.46 8.30
C TYR A 81 30.04 15.79 9.63
N LYS A 82 31.33 15.48 9.85
CA LYS A 82 31.81 14.91 11.12
C LYS A 82 31.54 15.84 12.31
N SER A 83 31.72 17.15 12.12
CA SER A 83 31.42 18.16 13.14
C SER A 83 29.91 18.22 13.44
N ALA A 84 29.07 18.25 12.40
CA ALA A 84 27.62 18.26 12.55
C ALA A 84 27.08 17.01 13.26
N VAL A 85 27.59 15.83 12.91
CA VAL A 85 27.25 14.56 13.59
C VAL A 85 27.67 14.58 15.05
N SER A 86 28.87 15.10 15.36
CA SER A 86 29.34 15.20 16.75
C SER A 86 28.49 16.16 17.58
N ASN A 87 28.08 17.30 16.99
CA ASN A 87 27.18 18.23 17.66
C ASN A 87 25.79 17.63 17.90
N LEU A 88 25.25 16.89 16.91
CA LEU A 88 23.98 16.19 17.04
C LEU A 88 24.05 15.12 18.14
N ALA A 89 25.13 14.34 18.20
CA ALA A 89 25.33 13.34 19.25
C ALA A 89 25.27 13.97 20.65
N LEU A 90 25.94 15.10 20.87
CA LEU A 90 25.89 15.83 22.14
C LEU A 90 24.47 16.34 22.48
N ARG A 91 23.70 16.77 21.48
CA ARG A 91 22.30 17.20 21.68
C ARG A 91 21.41 16.02 22.05
N VAL A 92 21.60 14.86 21.41
CA VAL A 92 20.88 13.63 21.72
C VAL A 92 21.23 13.16 23.13
N GLU A 93 22.50 13.16 23.52
CA GLU A 93 22.92 12.81 24.90
C GLU A 93 22.37 13.77 25.96
N ARG A 94 22.20 15.06 25.62
CA ARG A 94 21.53 16.02 26.51
C ARG A 94 20.04 15.73 26.62
N ALA A 95 19.35 15.53 25.49
CA ALA A 95 17.94 15.21 25.47
C ALA A 95 17.64 13.88 26.19
N GLN A 96 18.50 12.88 26.04
CA GLN A 96 18.39 11.61 26.76
C GLN A 96 18.44 11.84 28.27
N ARG A 97 19.40 12.64 28.76
CA ARG A 97 19.49 12.97 30.19
C ARG A 97 18.27 13.74 30.70
N GLU A 98 17.68 14.61 29.89
CA GLU A 98 16.44 15.30 30.24
C GLU A 98 15.26 14.34 30.32
N ILE A 99 15.15 13.39 29.37
CA ILE A 99 14.13 12.34 29.39
C ILE A 99 14.30 11.44 30.63
N ASP A 100 15.53 10.99 30.91
CA ASP A 100 15.83 10.15 32.07
C ASP A 100 15.49 10.88 33.39
N TYR A 101 15.76 12.19 33.46
CA TYR A 101 15.39 13.01 34.62
C TYR A 101 13.87 13.18 34.76
N ILE A 102 13.15 13.38 33.66
CA ILE A 102 11.68 13.47 33.67
C ILE A 102 11.07 12.10 34.04
N GLN A 103 11.63 10.99 33.57
CA GLN A 103 11.21 9.64 33.96
C GLN A 103 11.43 9.41 35.45
N TYR A 104 12.61 9.78 35.99
CA TYR A 104 12.87 9.71 37.42
C TYR A 104 11.87 10.56 38.24
N LEU A 105 11.55 11.77 37.77
CA LEU A 105 10.53 12.61 38.41
C LEU A 105 9.13 11.98 38.34
N ARG A 106 8.76 11.34 37.22
CA ARG A 106 7.50 10.60 37.09
C ARG A 106 7.44 9.39 38.02
N GLU A 107 8.51 8.61 38.11
CA GLU A 107 8.61 7.46 39.03
C GLU A 107 8.56 7.93 40.50
N ALA A 108 9.11 9.11 40.79
CA ALA A 108 9.01 9.74 42.11
C ALA A 108 7.60 10.30 42.39
N ASP A 109 6.91 10.86 41.39
CA ASP A 109 5.51 11.30 41.49
C ASP A 109 4.55 10.09 41.61
N GLU A 110 4.84 8.97 40.95
CA GLU A 110 4.15 7.67 41.14
C GLU A 110 4.27 7.15 42.58
N CYS A 111 5.30 7.54 43.32
CA CYS A 111 5.42 7.24 44.75
C CYS A 111 4.60 8.18 45.66
N ILE A 112 4.01 9.25 45.13
CA ILE A 112 3.21 10.24 45.89
C ILE A 112 1.73 10.22 45.47
N GLU A 113 1.41 9.84 44.23
CA GLU A 113 0.04 9.56 43.79
C GLU A 113 -0.34 8.12 44.14
N SER A 114 -1.22 7.96 45.14
CA SER A 114 -1.79 6.66 45.52
C SER A 114 -2.31 5.89 44.30
N GLU A 115 -2.00 4.60 44.17
CA GLU A 115 -2.52 3.68 43.14
C GLU A 115 -4.06 3.81 42.96
N ASP A 116 -4.77 4.16 44.01
CA ASP A 116 -6.22 4.41 44.01
C ASP A 116 -6.65 5.59 43.11
N LYS A 117 -5.82 6.64 42.96
CA LYS A 117 -6.13 7.80 42.11
C LYS A 117 -5.95 7.47 40.63
N THR A 118 -4.86 6.79 40.27
CA THR A 118 -4.60 6.39 38.88
C THR A 118 -5.59 5.31 38.42
N LEU A 119 -6.01 4.41 39.32
CA LEU A 119 -7.10 3.48 39.06
C LEU A 119 -8.44 4.22 38.87
N ALA A 120 -8.76 5.19 39.74
CA ALA A 120 -9.98 5.98 39.61
C ALA A 120 -10.02 6.79 38.30
N GLU A 121 -8.91 7.38 37.87
CA GLU A 121 -8.82 8.09 36.59
C GLU A 121 -9.00 7.17 35.38
N LYS A 122 -8.41 5.97 35.41
CA LYS A 122 -8.64 4.95 34.36
C LYS A 122 -10.10 4.53 34.29
N LEU A 123 -10.73 4.24 35.43
CA LEU A 123 -12.14 3.88 35.49
C LEU A 123 -13.06 5.02 34.97
N LEU A 124 -12.70 6.27 35.24
CA LEU A 124 -13.41 7.43 34.70
C LEU A 124 -13.27 7.51 33.17
N GLN A 125 -12.06 7.29 32.63
CA GLN A 125 -11.83 7.27 31.19
C GLN A 125 -12.60 6.14 30.49
N GLU A 126 -12.58 4.93 31.06
CA GLU A 126 -13.34 3.79 30.55
C GLU A 126 -14.86 4.07 30.57
N ALA A 127 -15.37 4.65 31.66
CA ALA A 127 -16.78 5.01 31.76
C ALA A 127 -17.19 6.12 30.76
N GLU A 128 -16.31 7.11 30.53
CA GLU A 128 -16.51 8.12 29.50
C GLU A 128 -16.53 7.52 28.09
N GLU A 129 -15.62 6.60 27.81
CA GLU A 129 -15.54 5.88 26.53
C GLU A 129 -16.79 5.02 26.30
N GLU A 130 -17.22 4.27 27.30
CA GLU A 130 -18.45 3.48 27.23
C GLU A 130 -19.67 4.36 26.95
N LYS A 131 -19.76 5.53 27.60
CA LYS A 131 -20.82 6.50 27.35
C LYS A 131 -20.76 7.06 25.92
N ARG A 132 -19.57 7.30 25.37
CA ARG A 132 -19.39 7.71 23.97
C ARG A 132 -19.86 6.61 23.02
N ILE A 133 -19.45 5.35 23.23
CA ILE A 133 -19.87 4.21 22.41
C ILE A 133 -21.39 4.04 22.44
N ARG A 134 -22.01 4.09 23.61
CA ARG A 134 -23.49 4.04 23.75
C ARG A 134 -24.19 5.16 22.98
N THR A 135 -23.59 6.35 22.94
CA THR A 135 -24.13 7.50 22.18
C THR A 135 -23.96 7.29 20.67
N LEU A 136 -22.81 6.80 20.23
CA LEU A 136 -22.51 6.47 18.82
C LEU A 136 -23.43 5.37 18.28
N LEU A 137 -23.79 4.41 19.15
CA LEU A 137 -24.60 3.25 18.79
C LEU A 137 -26.08 3.38 19.18
N ASN A 138 -26.57 4.61 19.29
CA ASN A 138 -27.97 4.92 19.63
C ASN A 138 -28.91 4.86 18.41
N ALA A 139 -28.95 3.73 17.71
CA ALA A 139 -29.95 3.48 16.67
C ALA A 139 -31.13 2.68 17.24
N SER A 140 -32.31 2.84 16.63
CA SER A 140 -33.57 2.20 17.04
C SER A 140 -33.61 0.66 16.82
N CYS A 141 -32.46 -0.02 16.64
CA CYS A 141 -32.42 -1.46 16.44
C CYS A 141 -31.86 -2.23 17.64
N ASP A 142 -32.75 -3.03 18.24
CA ASP A 142 -32.44 -3.96 19.32
C ASP A 142 -32.49 -5.42 18.84
N ASN A 143 -32.17 -5.74 17.58
CA ASN A 143 -32.31 -7.12 17.09
C ASN A 143 -30.98 -7.88 17.09
N MET A 144 -31.05 -9.17 17.43
CA MET A 144 -29.98 -10.16 17.33
C MET A 144 -30.39 -11.26 16.35
N LEU A 145 -29.43 -11.82 15.64
CA LEU A 145 -29.65 -12.93 14.72
C LEU A 145 -29.87 -14.24 15.47
N MET A 146 -30.96 -14.94 15.14
CA MET A 146 -31.27 -16.26 15.69
C MET A 146 -31.04 -17.40 14.68
N GLY A 147 -31.07 -17.09 13.39
CA GLY A 147 -30.88 -18.09 12.35
C GLY A 147 -31.24 -17.61 10.95
N ILE A 148 -30.98 -18.47 9.97
CA ILE A 148 -31.32 -18.23 8.57
C ILE A 148 -32.57 -19.03 8.23
N LYS A 149 -33.69 -18.31 8.05
CA LYS A 149 -35.01 -18.90 7.83
C LYS A 149 -35.13 -19.58 6.48
N SER A 150 -34.65 -18.95 5.42
CA SER A 150 -34.69 -19.51 4.07
C SER A 150 -33.70 -18.83 3.13
N LEU A 151 -33.49 -19.46 1.96
CA LEU A 151 -32.66 -18.92 0.88
C LEU A 151 -33.47 -18.84 -0.42
N LYS A 152 -33.14 -17.86 -1.27
CA LYS A 152 -33.66 -17.76 -2.64
C LYS A 152 -32.51 -17.39 -3.59
N ILE A 153 -32.26 -18.21 -4.61
CA ILE A 153 -31.38 -17.84 -5.72
C ILE A 153 -32.19 -16.94 -6.66
N VAL A 154 -31.69 -15.74 -6.94
CA VAL A 154 -32.35 -14.77 -7.82
C VAL A 154 -31.70 -14.69 -9.20
N LYS A 155 -30.42 -14.99 -9.33
CA LYS A 155 -29.72 -15.02 -10.62
C LYS A 155 -28.54 -15.99 -10.55
N LYS A 156 -28.15 -16.49 -11.73
CA LYS A 156 -26.93 -17.28 -11.93
C LYS A 156 -26.10 -16.62 -13.02
N MET A 157 -24.81 -16.47 -12.78
CA MET A 157 -23.86 -15.89 -13.71
C MET A 157 -22.63 -16.80 -13.84
N VAL A 158 -21.86 -16.56 -14.90
CA VAL A 158 -20.61 -17.30 -15.16
C VAL A 158 -19.49 -16.82 -14.24
N ASP A 159 -19.46 -15.53 -13.92
CA ASP A 159 -18.45 -14.93 -13.04
C ASP A 159 -18.58 -15.45 -11.61
N THR A 160 -17.49 -16.01 -11.09
CA THR A 160 -17.46 -16.65 -9.77
C THR A 160 -17.52 -15.65 -8.62
N HIS A 161 -16.91 -14.47 -8.79
CA HIS A 161 -16.78 -13.45 -7.75
C HIS A 161 -17.44 -12.14 -8.17
N GLY A 162 -18.03 -11.45 -7.21
CA GLY A 162 -18.59 -10.11 -7.40
C GLY A 162 -19.41 -9.69 -6.20
N SER A 163 -20.02 -8.52 -6.30
CA SER A 163 -20.96 -8.01 -5.32
C SER A 163 -22.24 -7.52 -6.00
N TRP A 164 -23.34 -7.60 -5.28
CA TRP A 164 -24.64 -7.15 -5.75
C TRP A 164 -25.46 -6.71 -4.55
N MET A 165 -26.18 -5.61 -4.69
CA MET A 165 -26.86 -5.00 -3.57
C MET A 165 -27.94 -4.04 -4.05
N LYS A 166 -28.76 -3.60 -3.11
CA LYS A 166 -29.57 -2.39 -3.26
C LYS A 166 -28.94 -1.29 -2.42
N ASP A 167 -29.35 -0.06 -2.67
CA ASP A 167 -29.06 1.01 -1.72
C ASP A 167 -29.68 0.66 -0.36
N ALA A 168 -28.89 0.77 0.70
CA ALA A 168 -29.30 0.42 2.05
C ALA A 168 -30.34 1.38 2.65
N VAL A 169 -30.46 2.62 2.14
CA VAL A 169 -31.36 3.65 2.68
C VAL A 169 -32.37 4.15 1.66
N ASP A 170 -31.98 4.29 0.39
CA ASP A 170 -32.88 4.84 -0.63
C ASP A 170 -34.11 3.95 -0.83
N ASN A 171 -35.28 4.58 -1.01
CA ASN A 171 -36.53 3.89 -1.28
C ASN A 171 -36.61 3.29 -2.69
N SER A 172 -35.61 3.59 -3.53
CA SER A 172 -35.45 3.07 -4.87
C SER A 172 -35.51 1.53 -4.94
N PRO A 173 -36.22 0.97 -5.93
CA PRO A 173 -36.23 -0.47 -6.18
C PRO A 173 -34.98 -0.99 -6.90
N LYS A 174 -34.05 -0.09 -7.27
CA LYS A 174 -32.88 -0.41 -8.10
C LYS A 174 -31.98 -1.47 -7.46
N VAL A 175 -31.38 -2.28 -8.33
CA VAL A 175 -30.40 -3.29 -7.95
C VAL A 175 -29.10 -2.99 -8.69
N TYR A 176 -27.99 -3.04 -7.97
CA TYR A 176 -26.66 -2.78 -8.50
C TYR A 176 -25.86 -4.08 -8.51
N LEU A 177 -25.12 -4.28 -9.59
CA LEU A 177 -24.29 -5.46 -9.81
C LEU A 177 -22.87 -5.02 -10.20
N LEU A 178 -21.90 -5.52 -9.45
CA LEU A 178 -20.48 -5.26 -9.62
C LEU A 178 -19.76 -6.59 -9.81
N ILE A 179 -19.26 -6.82 -11.01
CA ILE A 179 -18.72 -8.12 -11.42
C ILE A 179 -17.20 -8.14 -11.21
N GLY A 180 -16.70 -9.19 -10.57
CA GLY A 180 -15.27 -9.40 -10.35
C GLY A 180 -14.71 -8.65 -9.15
N SER A 181 -13.51 -9.07 -8.72
CA SER A 181 -12.77 -8.46 -7.61
C SER A 181 -11.94 -7.25 -8.01
N ARG A 182 -11.72 -7.02 -9.32
CA ARG A 182 -10.98 -5.88 -9.87
C ARG A 182 -11.66 -5.42 -11.15
N ASN A 183 -12.46 -4.37 -11.06
CA ASN A 183 -13.22 -3.83 -12.18
C ASN A 183 -13.63 -2.38 -11.89
N ASN A 184 -14.25 -1.70 -12.85
CA ASN A 184 -14.76 -0.33 -12.73
C ASN A 184 -16.17 -0.18 -13.34
N THR A 185 -16.86 -1.27 -13.63
CA THR A 185 -18.18 -1.25 -14.32
C THR A 185 -19.32 -1.68 -13.40
N VAL A 186 -20.18 -0.74 -13.03
CA VAL A 186 -21.40 -1.00 -12.26
C VAL A 186 -22.59 -1.15 -13.22
N TRP A 187 -23.37 -2.21 -13.04
CA TRP A 187 -24.63 -2.41 -13.76
C TRP A 187 -25.81 -2.05 -12.86
N GLU A 188 -26.62 -1.09 -13.30
CA GLU A 188 -27.82 -0.63 -12.60
C GLU A 188 -29.07 -1.24 -13.26
N PHE A 189 -29.84 -2.01 -12.50
CA PHE A 189 -31.12 -2.59 -12.90
C PHE A 189 -32.25 -1.82 -12.24
N ALA A 190 -33.37 -1.64 -12.96
CA ALA A 190 -34.50 -0.86 -12.46
C ALA A 190 -35.17 -1.50 -11.22
N ASN A 191 -35.23 -2.83 -11.15
CA ASN A 191 -35.80 -3.55 -10.02
C ASN A 191 -35.31 -5.02 -9.97
N ILE A 192 -35.68 -5.74 -8.90
CA ILE A 192 -35.29 -7.15 -8.72
C ILE A 192 -35.86 -8.08 -9.81
N ARG A 193 -37.01 -7.75 -10.41
CA ARG A 193 -37.59 -8.53 -11.52
C ARG A 193 -36.72 -8.37 -12.77
N ALA A 194 -36.35 -7.13 -13.08
CA ALA A 194 -35.44 -6.81 -14.18
C ALA A 194 -34.04 -7.44 -14.02
N PHE A 195 -33.61 -7.65 -12.78
CA PHE A 195 -32.36 -8.35 -12.48
C PHE A 195 -32.46 -9.87 -12.68
N THR A 196 -33.59 -10.45 -12.27
CA THR A 196 -33.84 -11.90 -12.30
C THR A 196 -34.10 -12.41 -13.72
N GLU A 197 -34.81 -11.64 -14.53
CA GLU A 197 -35.24 -12.03 -15.89
C GLU A 197 -34.29 -11.44 -16.94
N ASP A 198 -33.70 -12.26 -17.83
CA ASP A 198 -32.67 -11.79 -18.78
C ASP A 198 -33.20 -10.85 -19.89
N ASN A 199 -34.51 -10.82 -20.14
CA ASN A 199 -35.13 -10.12 -21.28
C ASN A 199 -36.13 -9.02 -20.91
N THR A 200 -36.06 -8.46 -19.70
CA THR A 200 -37.01 -7.43 -19.26
C THR A 200 -36.57 -6.03 -19.66
N LYS A 201 -37.54 -5.22 -20.11
CA LYS A 201 -37.36 -3.77 -20.31
C LYS A 201 -37.66 -3.05 -18.98
N PRO A 202 -36.88 -2.02 -18.60
CA PRO A 202 -35.74 -1.46 -19.31
C PRO A 202 -34.46 -2.29 -19.15
N ALA A 203 -33.59 -2.25 -20.17
CA ALA A 203 -32.27 -2.88 -20.13
C ALA A 203 -31.40 -2.27 -19.01
N PRO A 204 -30.44 -3.04 -18.45
CA PRO A 204 -29.57 -2.53 -17.41
C PRO A 204 -28.70 -1.38 -17.90
N ARG A 205 -28.57 -0.35 -17.06
CA ARG A 205 -27.72 0.80 -17.35
C ARG A 205 -26.28 0.48 -16.94
N LYS A 206 -25.35 0.54 -17.90
CA LYS A 206 -23.91 0.41 -17.65
C LYS A 206 -23.33 1.74 -17.16
N LEU A 207 -22.67 1.72 -16.02
CA LEU A 207 -21.95 2.86 -15.44
C LEU A 207 -20.47 2.50 -15.35
N ILE A 208 -19.61 3.27 -16.01
CA ILE A 208 -18.16 3.10 -15.95
C ILE A 208 -17.63 4.15 -14.97
N LEU A 209 -16.95 3.70 -13.92
CA LEU A 209 -16.33 4.53 -12.91
C LEU A 209 -14.95 5.03 -13.38
N THR A 210 -14.54 6.20 -12.87
CA THR A 210 -13.20 6.74 -13.16
C THR A 210 -12.08 5.99 -12.45
N LEU A 211 -12.40 5.25 -11.38
CA LEU A 211 -11.47 4.44 -10.60
C LEU A 211 -11.97 2.99 -10.52
N SER A 212 -11.05 2.04 -10.42
CA SER A 212 -11.36 0.63 -10.25
C SER A 212 -11.36 0.23 -8.78
N TRP A 213 -12.20 -0.72 -8.41
CA TRP A 213 -12.27 -1.25 -7.05
C TRP A 213 -11.38 -2.49 -6.85
N GLN A 214 -11.14 -2.81 -5.58
CA GLN A 214 -10.43 -3.99 -5.11
C GLN A 214 -11.31 -4.82 -4.17
N GLY A 215 -11.41 -6.12 -4.42
CA GLY A 215 -12.21 -7.05 -3.64
C GLY A 215 -13.70 -7.02 -3.99
N THR A 216 -14.51 -7.54 -3.08
CA THR A 216 -15.98 -7.66 -3.21
C THR A 216 -16.76 -6.93 -2.11
N GLY A 217 -16.07 -6.11 -1.32
CA GLY A 217 -16.64 -5.41 -0.17
C GLY A 217 -17.16 -4.00 -0.48
N GLN A 218 -17.82 -3.82 -1.62
CA GLN A 218 -18.42 -2.53 -1.99
C GLN A 218 -19.79 -2.37 -1.34
N VAL A 219 -20.19 -1.14 -0.99
CA VAL A 219 -21.54 -0.85 -0.50
C VAL A 219 -22.14 0.38 -1.16
N ILE A 220 -23.46 0.41 -1.29
CA ILE A 220 -24.19 1.58 -1.78
C ILE A 220 -25.05 2.13 -0.64
N TYR A 221 -24.79 3.39 -0.30
CA TYR A 221 -25.44 4.07 0.80
C TYR A 221 -25.80 5.50 0.41
N LYS A 222 -27.10 5.83 0.45
CA LYS A 222 -27.63 7.18 0.15
C LYS A 222 -27.23 7.68 -1.25
N GLY A 223 -27.22 6.82 -2.26
CA GLY A 223 -26.87 7.13 -3.64
C GLY A 223 -25.37 7.19 -3.95
N PHE A 224 -24.53 6.93 -2.95
CA PHE A 224 -23.07 6.88 -3.09
C PHE A 224 -22.58 5.44 -3.06
N LEU A 225 -21.64 5.13 -3.94
CA LEU A 225 -20.90 3.86 -3.91
C LEU A 225 -19.62 4.08 -3.11
N PHE A 226 -19.42 3.27 -2.08
CA PHE A 226 -18.20 3.20 -1.30
C PHE A 226 -17.43 1.94 -1.67
N PHE A 227 -16.14 2.07 -1.96
CA PHE A 227 -15.29 0.94 -2.32
C PHE A 227 -13.82 1.19 -2.03
N HIS A 228 -13.05 0.11 -1.88
CA HIS A 228 -11.59 0.17 -1.77
C HIS A 228 -10.94 0.40 -3.13
N ASN A 229 -10.11 1.45 -3.26
CA ASN A 229 -9.41 1.78 -4.50
C ASN A 229 -8.33 0.74 -4.84
N GLN A 230 -8.38 0.20 -6.06
CA GLN A 230 -7.38 -0.75 -6.57
C GLN A 230 -5.95 -0.20 -6.62
N ALA A 231 -5.79 1.12 -6.78
CA ALA A 231 -4.46 1.73 -6.91
C ALA A 231 -3.72 1.89 -5.58
N THR A 232 -4.36 1.59 -4.45
CA THR A 232 -3.83 1.84 -3.10
C THR A 232 -4.02 0.64 -2.19
N SER A 233 -3.37 0.62 -1.03
CA SER A 233 -3.58 -0.44 -0.03
C SER A 233 -4.75 -0.20 0.91
N ASN A 234 -5.08 1.06 1.20
CA ASN A 234 -5.99 1.42 2.30
C ASN A 234 -6.91 2.61 2.01
N GLU A 235 -7.12 2.99 0.75
CA GLU A 235 -7.99 4.13 0.39
C GLU A 235 -9.44 3.69 0.13
N ILE A 236 -10.39 4.27 0.87
CA ILE A 236 -11.82 4.17 0.58
C ILE A 236 -12.24 5.37 -0.27
N ILE A 237 -12.96 5.10 -1.35
CA ILE A 237 -13.51 6.10 -2.26
C ILE A 237 -15.01 6.23 -2.02
N LYS A 238 -15.49 7.46 -1.91
CA LYS A 238 -16.92 7.81 -1.98
C LYS A 238 -17.23 8.34 -3.38
N TYR A 239 -17.99 7.56 -4.14
CA TYR A 239 -18.30 7.86 -5.53
C TYR A 239 -19.77 8.19 -5.72
N ASN A 240 -20.06 9.32 -6.34
CA ASN A 240 -21.42 9.73 -6.65
C ASN A 240 -21.90 9.04 -7.95
N LEU A 241 -22.82 8.09 -7.85
CA LEU A 241 -23.30 7.32 -9.00
C LEU A 241 -24.11 8.17 -10.00
N GLN A 242 -24.76 9.24 -9.54
CA GLN A 242 -25.55 10.13 -10.38
C GLN A 242 -24.67 11.10 -11.18
N LYS A 243 -23.73 11.77 -10.50
CA LYS A 243 -22.79 12.73 -11.10
C LYS A 243 -21.63 12.04 -11.84
N ARG A 244 -21.36 10.78 -11.51
CA ARG A 244 -20.25 9.97 -12.05
C ARG A 244 -18.89 10.59 -11.74
N THR A 245 -18.71 11.02 -10.49
CA THR A 245 -17.48 11.65 -10.01
C THR A 245 -17.12 11.11 -8.63
N VAL A 246 -15.83 11.09 -8.32
CA VAL A 246 -15.35 10.93 -6.95
C VAL A 246 -15.75 12.17 -6.16
N GLU A 247 -16.48 11.99 -5.06
CA GLU A 247 -16.87 13.09 -4.18
C GLU A 247 -15.86 13.27 -3.05
N ASP A 248 -15.38 12.16 -2.48
CA ASP A 248 -14.42 12.19 -1.38
C ASP A 248 -13.57 10.91 -1.33
N ARG A 249 -12.47 10.96 -0.58
CA ARG A 249 -11.52 9.86 -0.38
C ARG A 249 -10.94 9.89 1.04
N MET A 250 -10.67 8.72 1.59
CA MET A 250 -10.13 8.57 2.93
C MET A 250 -9.11 7.45 2.98
N LEU A 251 -8.01 7.67 3.72
CA LEU A 251 -7.06 6.62 4.06
C LEU A 251 -7.42 6.01 5.41
N LEU A 252 -7.62 4.68 5.45
CA LEU A 252 -7.83 3.98 6.70
C LEU A 252 -6.53 3.88 7.51
N PRO A 253 -6.50 4.31 8.78
CA PRO A 253 -5.35 4.17 9.66
C PRO A 253 -5.15 2.71 10.11
N GLY A 254 -4.00 2.37 10.70
CA GLY A 254 -3.81 1.06 11.36
C GLY A 254 -3.17 -0.05 10.51
N GLY A 255 -2.45 0.28 9.44
CA GLY A 255 -1.69 -0.72 8.66
C GLY A 255 -2.54 -1.59 7.72
N VAL A 256 -3.73 -1.10 7.38
CA VAL A 256 -4.72 -1.72 6.49
C VAL A 256 -4.14 -1.99 5.11
N GLY A 257 -4.61 -3.07 4.46
CA GLY A 257 -4.21 -3.43 3.09
C GLY A 257 -2.99 -4.32 2.97
N ARG A 258 -2.37 -4.71 4.08
CA ARG A 258 -1.23 -5.64 4.10
C ARG A 258 -1.65 -7.10 4.04
N ALA A 259 -2.81 -7.42 4.62
CA ALA A 259 -3.36 -8.77 4.68
C ALA A 259 -4.84 -8.76 4.29
N LEU A 260 -5.33 -9.90 3.81
CA LEU A 260 -6.74 -10.10 3.46
C LEU A 260 -7.59 -10.11 4.74
N VAL A 261 -8.81 -9.58 4.65
CA VAL A 261 -9.79 -9.64 5.76
C VAL A 261 -10.26 -11.07 5.97
N TYR A 262 -10.49 -11.78 4.86
CA TYR A 262 -11.00 -13.14 4.84
C TYR A 262 -10.04 -14.02 4.05
N GLN A 263 -9.53 -15.08 4.66
CA GLN A 263 -8.62 -16.01 3.98
C GLN A 263 -9.25 -16.68 2.75
N HIS A 264 -10.56 -16.95 2.79
CA HIS A 264 -11.28 -17.61 1.70
C HIS A 264 -11.88 -16.65 0.66
N SER A 265 -11.81 -15.33 0.87
CA SER A 265 -12.26 -14.34 -0.11
C SER A 265 -11.04 -13.81 -0.89
N PRO A 266 -10.83 -14.22 -2.15
CA PRO A 266 -9.69 -13.74 -2.91
C PRO A 266 -9.83 -12.23 -3.11
N SER A 267 -8.77 -11.48 -2.79
CA SER A 267 -8.61 -10.06 -3.11
C SER A 267 -9.39 -9.03 -2.27
N THR A 268 -10.04 -9.43 -1.17
CA THR A 268 -10.75 -8.51 -0.26
C THR A 268 -9.87 -8.11 0.94
N TYR A 269 -9.37 -6.86 0.91
CA TYR A 269 -8.52 -6.25 1.96
C TYR A 269 -9.27 -5.33 2.92
N ILE A 270 -10.38 -4.76 2.45
CA ILE A 270 -11.31 -3.94 3.20
C ILE A 270 -12.70 -4.40 2.75
N ASP A 271 -13.54 -4.77 3.70
CA ASP A 271 -14.95 -5.05 3.47
C ASP A 271 -15.80 -3.95 4.09
N LEU A 272 -16.57 -3.25 3.27
CA LEU A 272 -17.48 -2.23 3.77
C LEU A 272 -18.83 -2.88 4.07
N ALA A 273 -19.47 -2.41 5.12
CA ALA A 273 -20.77 -2.91 5.55
C ALA A 273 -21.68 -1.74 5.95
N VAL A 274 -22.98 -1.97 5.84
CA VAL A 274 -24.00 -1.01 6.24
C VAL A 274 -25.04 -1.72 7.09
N ASP A 275 -25.46 -1.07 8.17
CA ASP A 275 -26.54 -1.50 9.03
C ASP A 275 -27.40 -0.29 9.47
N GLU A 276 -28.22 -0.48 10.51
CA GLU A 276 -29.05 0.57 11.10
C GLU A 276 -28.26 1.71 11.75
N HIS A 277 -27.00 1.47 12.12
CA HIS A 277 -26.13 2.43 12.76
C HIS A 277 -25.28 3.22 11.76
N GLY A 278 -25.17 2.79 10.51
CA GLY A 278 -24.54 3.57 9.44
C GLY A 278 -23.52 2.77 8.64
N LEU A 279 -22.40 3.41 8.31
CA LEU A 279 -21.34 2.85 7.48
C LEU A 279 -20.19 2.32 8.35
N TRP A 280 -19.69 1.15 7.95
CA TRP A 280 -18.63 0.44 8.65
C TRP A 280 -17.58 -0.06 7.67
N ALA A 281 -16.34 -0.14 8.13
CA ALA A 281 -15.25 -0.83 7.46
C ALA A 281 -14.74 -1.96 8.34
N ILE A 282 -14.57 -3.13 7.74
CA ILE A 282 -14.05 -4.33 8.36
C ILE A 282 -12.73 -4.62 7.66
N HIS A 283 -11.65 -4.68 8.43
CA HIS A 283 -10.34 -4.88 7.87
C HIS A 283 -9.46 -5.75 8.77
N SER A 284 -8.35 -6.21 8.23
CA SER A 284 -7.34 -6.95 8.97
C SER A 284 -6.53 -5.98 9.87
N GLY A 285 -6.31 -6.36 11.12
CA GLY A 285 -5.46 -5.62 12.06
C GLY A 285 -3.95 -5.87 11.82
N PRO A 286 -3.07 -5.02 12.37
CA PRO A 286 -1.63 -5.20 12.24
C PRO A 286 -1.14 -6.39 13.07
N GLY A 287 -0.66 -7.47 12.44
CA GLY A 287 -0.08 -8.62 13.17
C GLY A 287 0.05 -9.90 12.33
N THR A 288 0.75 -10.91 12.87
CA THR A 288 0.97 -12.22 12.23
C THR A 288 -0.24 -13.14 12.29
N HIS A 289 -1.08 -13.02 13.32
CA HIS A 289 -2.37 -13.72 13.45
C HIS A 289 -3.48 -12.69 13.34
N SER A 290 -3.67 -12.14 12.14
CA SER A 290 -4.49 -10.95 11.99
C SER A 290 -5.94 -11.17 12.44
N HIS A 291 -6.35 -10.41 13.45
CA HIS A 291 -7.74 -10.30 13.87
C HIS A 291 -8.49 -9.32 12.98
N LEU A 292 -9.81 -9.42 12.95
CA LEU A 292 -10.66 -8.44 12.29
C LEU A 292 -10.76 -7.21 13.18
N VAL A 293 -10.66 -6.05 12.57
CA VAL A 293 -10.89 -4.75 13.18
C VAL A 293 -12.15 -4.16 12.56
N LEU A 294 -13.06 -3.72 13.42
CA LEU A 294 -14.29 -3.07 13.03
C LEU A 294 -14.10 -1.55 13.19
N THR A 295 -14.33 -0.78 12.14
CA THR A 295 -14.19 0.68 12.16
C THR A 295 -15.49 1.34 11.72
N LYS A 296 -16.04 2.22 12.56
CA LYS A 296 -17.22 3.04 12.23
C LYS A 296 -16.78 4.29 11.48
N ILE A 297 -17.44 4.57 10.35
CA ILE A 297 -17.11 5.69 9.48
C ILE A 297 -18.33 6.60 9.33
N GLU A 298 -18.12 7.90 9.51
CA GLU A 298 -19.16 8.89 9.21
C GLU A 298 -19.28 9.05 7.67
N PRO A 299 -20.40 8.64 7.04
CA PRO A 299 -20.54 8.63 5.58
C PRO A 299 -20.52 10.03 4.95
N GLY A 300 -20.80 11.08 5.70
CA GLY A 300 -20.72 12.47 5.23
C GLY A 300 -19.28 12.90 4.92
N THR A 301 -18.41 12.76 5.92
CA THR A 301 -17.04 13.30 5.93
C THR A 301 -15.96 12.24 5.70
N LEU A 302 -16.33 10.95 5.64
CA LEU A 302 -15.40 9.83 5.70
C LEU A 302 -14.44 9.90 6.91
N GLY A 303 -14.88 10.46 8.04
CA GLY A 303 -14.10 10.44 9.27
C GLY A 303 -14.21 9.10 9.99
N VAL A 304 -13.12 8.62 10.60
CA VAL A 304 -13.20 7.54 11.59
C VAL A 304 -13.91 8.09 12.82
N GLU A 305 -15.01 7.46 13.22
CA GLU A 305 -15.67 7.78 14.49
C GLU A 305 -15.06 6.99 15.63
N HIS A 306 -14.86 5.68 15.42
CA HIS A 306 -14.26 4.77 16.39
C HIS A 306 -13.83 3.45 15.73
N SER A 307 -12.85 2.75 16.33
CA SER A 307 -12.35 1.45 15.86
C SER A 307 -12.28 0.45 17.02
N TRP A 308 -12.74 -0.77 16.81
CA TRP A 308 -12.73 -1.87 17.77
C TRP A 308 -11.87 -3.02 17.26
N ASP A 309 -10.92 -3.45 18.09
CA ASP A 309 -10.20 -4.71 17.88
C ASP A 309 -11.09 -5.87 18.31
N THR A 310 -11.40 -6.78 17.39
CA THR A 310 -12.30 -7.90 17.67
C THR A 310 -11.50 -9.18 17.95
N PRO A 311 -12.05 -10.13 18.74
CA PRO A 311 -11.41 -11.44 18.92
C PRO A 311 -11.50 -12.32 17.65
N CYS A 312 -12.30 -11.93 16.65
CA CYS A 312 -12.53 -12.70 15.45
C CYS A 312 -11.25 -12.78 14.59
N ARG A 313 -10.89 -13.98 14.15
CA ARG A 313 -9.69 -14.23 13.34
C ARG A 313 -10.01 -14.15 11.84
N SER A 314 -9.07 -13.68 11.03
CA SER A 314 -9.19 -13.70 9.56
C SER A 314 -9.02 -15.10 8.96
N GLN A 315 -8.34 -15.99 9.70
CA GLN A 315 -8.10 -17.37 9.32
C GLN A 315 -9.43 -18.13 9.19
N ASP A 316 -9.61 -18.87 8.10
CA ASP A 316 -10.84 -19.60 7.74
C ASP A 316 -12.12 -18.73 7.63
N ALA A 317 -12.00 -17.41 7.81
CA ALA A 317 -13.10 -16.48 7.60
C ALA A 317 -13.37 -16.36 6.10
N GLU A 318 -14.65 -16.25 5.77
CA GLU A 318 -15.14 -16.22 4.40
C GLU A 318 -15.77 -14.87 4.05
N ALA A 319 -16.65 -14.39 4.93
CA ALA A 319 -17.33 -13.11 4.82
C ALA A 319 -17.81 -12.68 6.21
N SER A 320 -18.22 -11.42 6.35
CA SER A 320 -18.89 -10.95 7.55
C SER A 320 -19.92 -9.87 7.21
N PHE A 321 -20.83 -9.61 8.14
CA PHE A 321 -21.84 -8.57 8.00
C PHE A 321 -22.20 -7.99 9.37
N LEU A 322 -22.76 -6.79 9.36
CA LEU A 322 -23.31 -6.15 10.55
C LEU A 322 -24.83 -6.21 10.56
N LEU A 323 -25.39 -6.38 11.76
CA LEU A 323 -26.81 -6.27 12.05
C LEU A 323 -26.94 -5.53 13.39
N CYS A 324 -27.55 -4.35 13.37
CA CYS A 324 -27.82 -3.57 14.59
C CYS A 324 -26.58 -3.38 15.49
N GLY A 325 -25.45 -3.01 14.88
CA GLY A 325 -24.19 -2.71 15.54
C GLY A 325 -23.36 -3.93 15.92
N VAL A 326 -23.84 -5.14 15.63
CA VAL A 326 -23.16 -6.40 15.98
C VAL A 326 -22.54 -7.00 14.73
N LEU A 327 -21.25 -7.34 14.80
CA LEU A 327 -20.51 -8.02 13.75
C LEU A 327 -20.73 -9.53 13.83
N TYR A 328 -21.11 -10.14 12.71
CA TYR A 328 -21.23 -11.60 12.56
C TYR A 328 -20.25 -12.07 11.49
N VAL A 329 -19.32 -12.95 11.87
CA VAL A 329 -18.28 -13.45 10.96
C VAL A 329 -18.58 -14.91 10.58
N VAL A 330 -18.62 -15.16 9.28
CA VAL A 330 -18.91 -16.47 8.69
C VAL A 330 -17.59 -17.18 8.39
N TYR A 331 -17.47 -18.41 8.88
CA TYR A 331 -16.33 -19.28 8.67
C TYR A 331 -16.72 -20.50 7.86
N SER A 332 -15.76 -20.99 7.09
CA SER A 332 -15.88 -22.22 6.32
C SER A 332 -14.64 -23.06 6.51
N SER A 333 -14.72 -24.07 7.39
CA SER A 333 -13.58 -24.93 7.70
C SER A 333 -13.03 -25.59 6.43
N GLY A 334 -11.80 -25.24 6.05
CA GLY A 334 -11.12 -25.76 4.86
C GLY A 334 -11.79 -25.40 3.53
N GLY A 335 -12.63 -24.35 3.49
CA GLY A 335 -13.32 -23.87 2.28
C GLY A 335 -14.37 -24.82 1.68
N GLN A 336 -14.62 -25.96 2.32
CA GLN A 336 -15.64 -26.95 1.91
C GLN A 336 -16.54 -27.41 3.08
N GLY A 337 -16.28 -26.92 4.29
CA GLY A 337 -17.07 -27.19 5.47
C GLY A 337 -18.45 -26.51 5.45
N PRO A 338 -19.30 -26.79 6.46
CA PRO A 338 -20.53 -26.03 6.65
C PRO A 338 -20.19 -24.57 6.95
N HIS A 339 -20.83 -23.65 6.24
CA HIS A 339 -20.72 -22.22 6.48
C HIS A 339 -21.47 -21.87 7.77
N CYS A 340 -20.76 -21.42 8.78
CA CYS A 340 -21.29 -21.17 10.10
C CYS A 340 -20.77 -19.85 10.67
N ILE A 341 -21.59 -19.20 11.49
CA ILE A 341 -21.16 -18.01 12.23
C ILE A 341 -20.61 -18.51 13.55
N THR A 342 -19.29 -18.42 13.71
CA THR A 342 -18.59 -18.88 14.93
C THR A 342 -18.05 -17.73 15.76
N CYS A 343 -17.88 -16.53 15.17
CA CYS A 343 -17.50 -15.34 15.90
C CYS A 343 -18.54 -14.25 15.74
N VAL A 344 -18.97 -13.70 16.87
CA VAL A 344 -19.89 -12.56 16.96
C VAL A 344 -19.27 -11.55 17.91
N TYR A 345 -19.22 -10.30 17.48
CA TYR A 345 -18.67 -9.22 18.28
C TYR A 345 -19.70 -8.11 18.43
N ASP A 346 -20.06 -7.82 19.68
CA ASP A 346 -21.00 -6.76 20.06
C ASP A 346 -20.26 -5.66 20.83
N PRO A 347 -20.01 -4.49 20.22
CA PRO A 347 -19.35 -3.37 20.90
C PRO A 347 -20.07 -2.88 22.17
N LEU A 348 -21.38 -3.14 22.30
CA LEU A 348 -22.16 -2.75 23.48
C LEU A 348 -22.23 -3.85 24.56
N GLY A 349 -21.70 -5.05 24.29
CA GLY A 349 -21.75 -6.16 25.24
C GLY A 349 -23.15 -6.66 25.61
N THR A 350 -24.18 -6.34 24.82
CA THR A 350 -25.58 -6.75 25.04
C THR A 350 -25.83 -8.23 24.73
N ILE A 351 -24.98 -8.84 23.91
CA ILE A 351 -25.05 -10.25 23.52
C ILE A 351 -23.99 -11.05 24.28
N SER A 352 -24.44 -11.95 25.16
CA SER A 352 -23.58 -12.94 25.81
C SER A 352 -23.37 -14.17 24.91
N GLU A 353 -22.19 -14.79 24.97
CA GLU A 353 -21.88 -16.03 24.23
C GLU A 353 -22.89 -17.15 24.51
N ASP A 354 -23.36 -17.27 25.76
CA ASP A 354 -24.36 -18.27 26.16
C ASP A 354 -25.72 -18.10 25.45
N ASN A 355 -26.02 -16.90 24.95
CA ASN A 355 -27.28 -16.59 24.29
C ASN A 355 -27.23 -16.77 22.76
N LEU A 356 -26.04 -17.05 22.20
CA LEU A 356 -25.86 -17.24 20.77
C LEU A 356 -26.30 -18.65 20.35
N PRO A 357 -27.33 -18.79 19.50
CA PRO A 357 -27.66 -20.09 18.93
C PRO A 357 -26.58 -20.52 17.95
N ASN A 358 -26.54 -21.82 17.62
CA ASN A 358 -25.70 -22.29 16.53
C ASN A 358 -26.24 -21.79 15.19
N LEU A 359 -25.54 -20.83 14.60
CA LEU A 359 -25.94 -20.13 13.39
C LEU A 359 -25.31 -20.77 12.15
N PHE A 360 -26.09 -21.61 11.46
CA PHE A 360 -25.67 -22.27 10.22
C PHE A 360 -26.32 -21.66 8.99
N PHE A 361 -25.55 -21.56 7.92
CA PHE A 361 -26.11 -21.34 6.60
C PHE A 361 -26.56 -22.67 5.98
N PRO A 362 -27.61 -22.64 5.14
CA PRO A 362 -27.96 -23.81 4.34
C PRO A 362 -26.77 -24.32 3.53
N LYS A 363 -26.50 -25.62 3.62
CA LYS A 363 -25.28 -26.25 3.06
C LYS A 363 -25.06 -25.90 1.59
N ARG A 364 -23.87 -25.41 1.27
CA ARG A 364 -23.40 -25.11 -0.10
C ARG A 364 -21.97 -25.61 -0.26
N PRO A 365 -21.60 -26.12 -1.45
CA PRO A 365 -20.31 -26.78 -1.65
C PRO A 365 -19.11 -25.82 -1.68
N LYS A 366 -19.34 -24.53 -1.91
CA LYS A 366 -18.29 -23.53 -2.07
C LYS A 366 -18.58 -22.27 -1.27
N SER A 367 -17.53 -21.48 -1.02
CA SER A 367 -17.52 -20.25 -0.25
C SER A 367 -18.19 -19.08 -0.96
N HIS A 368 -18.81 -18.22 -0.17
CA HIS A 368 -19.33 -16.92 -0.57
C HIS A 368 -18.18 -15.94 -0.84
N SER A 369 -18.30 -15.22 -1.95
CA SER A 369 -17.44 -14.08 -2.25
C SER A 369 -17.88 -12.80 -1.54
N MET A 370 -19.15 -12.71 -1.14
CA MET A 370 -19.74 -11.57 -0.43
C MET A 370 -20.98 -12.04 0.33
N ILE A 371 -21.18 -11.49 1.53
CA ILE A 371 -22.43 -11.56 2.31
C ILE A 371 -22.65 -10.17 2.91
N HIS A 372 -23.63 -9.42 2.42
CA HIS A 372 -23.94 -8.07 2.89
C HIS A 372 -25.37 -7.99 3.43
N TYR A 373 -25.51 -7.34 4.59
CA TYR A 373 -26.82 -7.05 5.16
C TYR A 373 -27.42 -5.81 4.52
N ASN A 374 -28.73 -5.86 4.27
CA ASN A 374 -29.51 -4.68 3.90
C ASN A 374 -30.48 -4.33 5.04
N PRO A 375 -30.29 -3.20 5.75
CA PRO A 375 -31.12 -2.82 6.90
C PRO A 375 -32.58 -2.53 6.53
N ARG A 376 -32.83 -2.09 5.29
CA ARG A 376 -34.19 -1.82 4.80
C ARG A 376 -34.97 -3.11 4.54
N ASP A 377 -34.37 -4.05 3.81
CA ASP A 377 -35.03 -5.31 3.44
C ASP A 377 -34.93 -6.37 4.57
N LYS A 378 -34.09 -6.12 5.59
CA LYS A 378 -33.77 -7.01 6.71
C LYS A 378 -33.36 -8.42 6.25
N GLN A 379 -32.55 -8.46 5.20
CA GLN A 379 -32.13 -9.66 4.49
C GLN A 379 -30.64 -9.59 4.16
N LEU A 380 -30.00 -10.76 4.01
CA LEU A 380 -28.64 -10.83 3.50
C LEU A 380 -28.65 -11.04 1.99
N TYR A 381 -27.85 -10.25 1.32
CA TYR A 381 -27.49 -10.38 -0.08
C TYR A 381 -26.17 -11.12 -0.13
N ALA A 382 -26.07 -12.16 -0.92
CA ALA A 382 -24.87 -12.97 -0.96
C ALA A 382 -24.54 -13.41 -2.37
N TRP A 383 -23.26 -13.63 -2.63
CA TRP A 383 -22.77 -14.14 -3.90
C TRP A 383 -21.92 -15.38 -3.67
N ASN A 384 -22.42 -16.53 -4.12
CA ASN A 384 -21.75 -17.82 -3.97
C ASN A 384 -21.54 -18.44 -5.36
N GLU A 385 -20.31 -18.33 -5.87
CA GLU A 385 -19.90 -18.85 -7.18
C GLU A 385 -20.87 -18.59 -8.32
N GLY A 386 -21.09 -17.32 -8.61
CA GLY A 386 -21.99 -16.88 -9.66
C GLY A 386 -23.47 -16.95 -9.31
N ASN A 387 -23.86 -17.58 -8.19
CA ASN A 387 -25.23 -17.53 -7.70
C ASN A 387 -25.45 -16.28 -6.84
N GLN A 388 -26.37 -15.41 -7.24
CA GLN A 388 -26.86 -14.32 -6.41
C GLN A 388 -28.01 -14.83 -5.54
N ILE A 389 -27.81 -14.77 -4.22
CA ILE A 389 -28.65 -15.41 -3.22
C ILE A 389 -29.16 -14.37 -2.23
N ILE A 390 -30.44 -14.46 -1.90
CA ILE A 390 -31.04 -13.72 -0.79
C ILE A 390 -31.30 -14.69 0.36
N TYR A 391 -30.79 -14.38 1.55
CA TYR A 391 -31.12 -15.10 2.77
C TYR A 391 -32.11 -14.30 3.62
N LYS A 392 -33.21 -14.95 4.02
CA LYS A 392 -34.15 -14.40 4.98
C LYS A 392 -33.68 -14.71 6.39
N LEU A 393 -33.61 -13.68 7.21
CA LEU A 393 -33.16 -13.80 8.59
C LEU A 393 -34.32 -14.11 9.54
N GLN A 394 -34.01 -14.80 10.62
CA GLN A 394 -34.83 -14.89 11.81
C GLN A 394 -34.11 -14.13 12.92
N THR A 395 -34.75 -13.11 13.49
CA THR A 395 -34.17 -12.27 14.53
C THR A 395 -35.01 -12.29 15.81
N LYS A 396 -34.39 -11.95 16.93
CA LYS A 396 -35.03 -11.76 18.24
C LYS A 396 -34.54 -10.46 18.85
N ARG A 397 -35.35 -9.84 19.71
CA ARG A 397 -34.93 -8.65 20.46
C ARG A 397 -33.81 -9.01 21.45
N LYS A 398 -32.75 -8.20 21.49
CA LYS A 398 -31.68 -8.18 22.48
C LYS A 398 -32.30 -7.94 23.85
N LEU A 399 -31.77 -8.61 24.88
CA LEU A 399 -32.16 -8.32 26.25
C LEU A 399 -31.47 -7.02 26.66
N PRO A 400 -32.17 -6.08 27.31
CA PRO A 400 -31.51 -4.89 27.85
C PRO A 400 -30.50 -5.32 28.91
N LEU A 401 -29.32 -4.69 28.90
CA LEU A 401 -28.34 -4.80 29.98
C LEU A 401 -29.02 -4.42 31.30
N LYS A 402 -28.95 -5.31 32.29
CA LYS A 402 -29.53 -5.12 33.63
C LYS A 402 -28.73 -4.10 34.44
#